data_AF-A0A086A5Y5-F1
#
_entry.id   AF-A0A086A5Y5-F1
#
_cell.length_a   1.000
_cell.length_b   1.000
_cell.length_c   1.000
_cell.angle_alpha   90.00
_cell.angle_beta   90.00
_cell.angle_gamma   90.00
#
_symmetry.space_group_name_H-M   'P 1'
#
loop_
_entity.id
_entity.type
_entity.pdbx_description
1 polymer ?
#
loop_
_entity_poly.entity_id
_entity_poly.type
_entity_poly.pdbx_seq_one_letter_code
_entity_poly.pdbx_strand_id
1 'polypeptide(L)'
;MKYQFLYGSRWMARKIENTYIISINDGASIIAALKDFVQTQKIKAGKISGVGVINQVLLRFLSPFGKKYIEGKINATSDASDISGNISENEGKPMLHLHVVLRLSEHTVLDGLLMDGKVRGKAEFILHPMENQLVISKNKKGLTSFHLNSLN
;
A
#
# COMPACT_ATOMS: atom_id res chain seq x y z
N MET A 1 0.30 26.79 17.03
CA MET A 1 1.06 25.72 16.36
C MET A 1 0.70 25.76 14.88
N LYS A 2 1.63 26.08 13.96
CA LYS A 2 1.32 26.14 12.53
C LYS A 2 1.23 24.70 12.00
N TYR A 3 0.07 24.30 11.51
CA TYR A 3 -0.07 23.03 10.81
C TYR A 3 0.60 23.15 9.44
N GLN A 4 1.48 22.20 9.10
CA GLN A 4 2.17 22.18 7.81
C GLN A 4 1.66 21.01 6.98
N PHE A 5 1.16 21.33 5.79
CA PHE A 5 0.83 20.35 4.78
C PHE A 5 2.09 19.91 4.03
N LEU A 6 2.13 18.63 3.68
CA LEU A 6 3.14 18.01 2.84
C LEU A 6 2.51 17.72 1.48
N TYR A 7 3.29 17.87 0.41
CA TYR A 7 2.78 17.68 -0.95
C TYR A 7 3.74 16.83 -1.77
N GLY A 8 3.17 15.96 -2.59
CA GLY A 8 3.83 15.32 -3.71
C GLY A 8 3.03 15.55 -4.99
N SER A 9 3.54 15.05 -6.11
CA SER A 9 2.88 15.20 -7.41
C SER A 9 1.49 14.53 -7.50
N ARG A 10 1.21 13.57 -6.61
CA ARG A 10 0.02 12.71 -6.64
C ARG A 10 -0.73 12.61 -5.31
N TRP A 11 -0.27 13.33 -4.29
CA TRP A 11 -0.80 13.22 -2.94
C TRP A 11 -0.58 14.51 -2.16
N MET A 12 -1.42 14.71 -1.15
CA MET A 12 -1.17 15.64 -0.06
C MET A 12 -1.23 14.89 1.26
N ALA A 13 -0.50 15.35 2.25
CA ALA A 13 -0.50 14.73 3.56
C ALA A 13 -0.35 15.75 4.67
N ARG A 14 -0.68 15.31 5.88
CA ARG A 14 -0.41 16.04 7.12
C ARG A 14 0.12 15.08 8.15
N LYS A 15 1.15 15.52 8.87
CA LYS A 15 1.63 14.81 10.05
C LYS A 15 0.90 15.32 11.30
N ILE A 16 0.41 14.41 12.12
CA ILE A 16 -0.15 14.68 13.45
C ILE A 16 0.56 13.73 14.40
N GLU A 17 1.35 14.28 15.33
CA GLU A 17 2.24 13.49 16.20
C GLU A 17 3.11 12.54 15.39
N ASN A 18 3.06 11.23 15.66
CA ASN A 18 3.75 10.20 14.89
C ASN A 18 2.84 9.52 13.85
N THR A 19 1.84 10.21 13.31
CA THR A 19 0.92 9.63 12.32
C THR A 19 0.84 10.54 11.10
N TYR A 20 0.78 9.95 9.91
CA TYR A 20 0.52 10.67 8.68
C TYR A 20 -0.90 10.38 8.19
N ILE A 21 -1.63 11.44 7.87
CA ILE A 21 -2.91 11.40 7.16
C ILE A 21 -2.61 11.77 5.71
N ILE A 22 -2.93 10.89 4.77
CA ILE A 22 -2.55 11.00 3.36
C ILE A 22 -3.80 10.94 2.51
N SER A 23 -3.92 11.86 1.56
CA SER A 23 -4.95 11.85 0.52
C SER A 23 -4.27 11.71 -0.84
N ILE A 24 -4.71 10.74 -1.64
CA ILE A 24 -4.20 10.52 -3.00
C ILE A 24 -5.14 11.16 -4.01
N ASN A 25 -4.57 11.82 -5.01
CA ASN A 25 -5.31 12.55 -6.04
C ASN A 25 -6.15 11.60 -6.91
N ASP A 26 -7.30 12.10 -7.40
CA ASP A 26 -8.12 11.38 -8.37
C ASP A 26 -7.30 10.97 -9.62
N GLY A 27 -7.54 9.76 -10.12
CA GLY A 27 -6.84 9.20 -11.26
C GLY A 27 -5.38 8.78 -11.02
N ALA A 28 -4.82 8.98 -9.83
CA ALA A 28 -3.47 8.54 -9.50
C ALA A 28 -3.41 7.04 -9.16
N SER A 29 -2.24 6.44 -9.38
CA SER A 29 -1.91 5.11 -8.86
C SER A 29 -1.63 5.20 -7.36
N ILE A 30 -2.35 4.39 -6.57
CA ILE A 30 -2.19 4.28 -5.12
C ILE A 30 -0.77 3.83 -4.79
N ILE A 31 -0.28 2.77 -5.45
CA ILE A 31 1.05 2.22 -5.15
C ILE A 31 2.15 3.21 -5.53
N ALA A 32 2.03 3.91 -6.66
CA ALA A 32 3.01 4.92 -7.04
C ALA A 32 3.01 6.12 -6.08
N ALA A 33 1.84 6.61 -5.68
CA ALA A 33 1.72 7.74 -4.76
C ALA A 33 2.24 7.39 -3.36
N LEU A 34 1.92 6.20 -2.83
CA LEU A 34 2.42 5.77 -1.52
C LEU A 34 3.92 5.50 -1.54
N LYS A 35 4.48 4.93 -2.63
CA LYS A 35 5.93 4.77 -2.80
C LYS A 35 6.66 6.12 -2.79
N ASP A 36 6.15 7.07 -3.57
CA ASP A 36 6.68 8.44 -3.62
C ASP A 36 6.62 9.11 -2.23
N PHE A 37 5.49 8.95 -1.52
CA PHE A 37 5.33 9.44 -0.15
C PHE A 37 6.38 8.85 0.81
N VAL A 38 6.50 7.53 0.91
CA VAL A 38 7.43 6.89 1.87
C VAL A 38 8.89 7.21 1.54
N GLN A 39 9.23 7.34 0.26
CA GLN A 39 10.58 7.76 -0.17
C GLN A 39 10.85 9.22 0.22
N THR A 40 9.93 10.13 -0.09
CA THR A 40 10.07 11.57 0.21
C THR A 40 10.18 11.82 1.71
N GLN A 41 9.39 11.10 2.51
CA GLN A 41 9.41 11.20 3.97
C GLN A 41 10.47 10.32 4.65
N LYS A 42 11.28 9.59 3.86
CA LYS A 42 12.33 8.67 4.34
C LYS A 42 11.83 7.64 5.37
N ILE A 43 10.61 7.14 5.18
CA ILE A 43 9.98 6.14 6.04
C ILE A 43 10.49 4.75 5.64
N LYS A 44 11.13 4.07 6.58
CA LYS A 44 11.76 2.76 6.34
C LYS A 44 10.91 1.56 6.79
N ALA A 45 10.05 1.79 7.77
CA ALA A 45 9.12 0.79 8.28
C ALA A 45 7.85 1.44 8.79
N GLY A 46 6.78 0.68 8.84
CA GLY A 46 5.51 1.16 9.36
C GLY A 46 4.32 0.32 8.94
N LYS A 47 3.16 0.68 9.48
CA LYS A 47 1.86 0.17 9.07
C LYS A 47 1.13 1.23 8.26
N ILE A 48 0.42 0.79 7.23
CA ILE A 48 -0.49 1.63 6.47
C ILE A 48 -1.86 0.96 6.38
N SER A 49 -2.90 1.77 6.53
CA SER A 49 -4.29 1.38 6.33
C SER A 49 -5.04 2.52 5.65
N GLY A 50 -5.99 2.20 4.79
CA GLY A 50 -6.78 3.21 4.11
C GLY A 50 -8.02 2.63 3.45
N VAL A 51 -8.80 3.54 2.88
CA VAL A 51 -10.04 3.23 2.15
C VAL A 51 -10.12 4.12 0.92
N GLY A 52 -10.96 3.76 -0.04
CA GLY A 52 -11.18 4.62 -1.19
C GLY A 52 -12.09 4.01 -2.24
N VAL A 53 -12.13 4.69 -3.38
CA VAL A 53 -12.83 4.21 -4.57
C VAL A 53 -11.81 4.08 -5.68
N ILE A 54 -11.79 2.93 -6.35
CA ILE A 54 -10.84 2.63 -7.43
C ILE A 54 -11.57 2.12 -8.67
N ASN A 55 -11.07 2.43 -9.87
CA ASN A 55 -11.70 2.01 -11.12
C ASN A 55 -10.84 1.09 -12.00
N GLN A 56 -9.57 0.92 -11.66
CA GLN A 56 -8.66 -0.05 -12.26
C GLN A 56 -7.80 -0.63 -11.16
N VAL A 57 -7.79 -1.94 -11.01
CA VAL A 57 -6.98 -2.62 -10.00
C VAL A 57 -6.27 -3.81 -10.61
N LEU A 58 -5.04 -4.03 -10.14
CA LEU A 58 -4.24 -5.19 -10.46
C LEU A 58 -3.98 -5.92 -9.14
N LEU A 59 -4.49 -7.14 -9.05
CA LEU A 59 -4.30 -8.03 -7.91
C LEU A 59 -3.38 -9.17 -8.28
N ARG A 60 -2.67 -9.73 -7.30
CA ARG A 60 -1.84 -10.93 -7.48
C ARG A 60 -2.21 -12.00 -6.44
N PHE A 61 -2.25 -13.24 -6.90
CA PHE A 61 -2.60 -14.41 -6.11
C PHE A 61 -1.63 -15.55 -6.36
N LEU A 62 -1.42 -16.41 -5.37
CA LEU A 62 -0.72 -17.67 -5.58
C LEU A 62 -1.70 -18.67 -6.21
N SER A 63 -1.33 -19.27 -7.34
CA SER A 63 -2.16 -20.30 -7.96
C SER A 63 -2.35 -21.49 -7.01
N PRO A 64 -3.59 -21.97 -6.78
CA PRO A 64 -3.81 -23.17 -5.96
C PRO A 64 -3.28 -24.44 -6.65
N PHE A 65 -3.11 -24.41 -7.98
CA PHE A 65 -2.68 -25.56 -8.78
C PHE A 65 -1.20 -25.51 -9.20
N GLY A 66 -0.45 -24.50 -8.76
CA GLY A 66 0.97 -24.39 -9.11
C GLY A 66 1.77 -23.37 -8.30
N LYS A 67 3.10 -23.45 -8.36
CA LYS A 67 4.01 -22.52 -7.65
C LYS A 67 4.16 -21.15 -8.35
N LYS A 68 3.17 -20.73 -9.14
CA LYS A 68 3.22 -19.49 -9.94
C LYS A 68 2.22 -18.48 -9.40
N TYR A 69 2.61 -17.22 -9.41
CA TYR A 69 1.70 -16.11 -9.17
C TYR A 69 0.88 -15.82 -10.42
N ILE A 70 -0.41 -15.54 -10.23
CA ILE A 70 -1.34 -15.12 -11.28
C ILE A 70 -1.76 -13.69 -10.96
N GLU A 71 -1.84 -12.85 -11.99
CA GLU A 71 -2.33 -11.48 -11.89
C GLU A 71 -3.75 -11.39 -12.44
N GLY A 72 -4.62 -10.66 -11.74
CA GLY A 72 -5.98 -10.38 -12.15
C GLY A 72 -6.18 -8.87 -12.29
N LYS A 73 -6.55 -8.42 -13.49
CA LYS A 73 -6.89 -7.02 -13.75
C LYS A 73 -8.41 -6.85 -13.73
N ILE A 74 -8.90 -5.93 -12.91
CA ILE A 74 -10.33 -5.59 -12.86
C ILE A 74 -10.46 -4.11 -13.25
N ASN A 75 -11.27 -3.84 -14.27
CA ASN A 75 -11.56 -2.50 -14.78
C ASN A 75 -13.02 -2.15 -14.47
N ALA A 76 -13.33 -2.03 -13.18
CA ALA A 76 -14.65 -1.67 -12.68
C ALA A 76 -14.49 -0.71 -11.50
N THR A 77 -15.43 0.23 -11.38
CA THR A 77 -15.49 1.08 -10.18
C THR A 77 -15.88 0.20 -8.99
N SER A 78 -15.08 0.26 -7.94
CA SER A 78 -15.24 -0.56 -6.74
C SER A 78 -14.88 0.26 -5.51
N ASP A 79 -15.58 -0.01 -4.41
CA ASP A 79 -15.24 0.53 -3.11
C ASP A 79 -14.16 -0.35 -2.49
N ALA A 80 -12.99 0.22 -2.24
CA ALA A 80 -11.93 -0.42 -1.47
C ALA A 80 -12.22 -0.18 0.01
N SER A 81 -12.92 -1.13 0.64
CA SER A 81 -13.34 -1.03 2.04
C SER A 81 -12.20 -1.21 3.03
N ASP A 82 -11.10 -1.84 2.60
CA ASP A 82 -9.83 -1.88 3.33
C ASP A 82 -8.68 -1.96 2.33
N ILE A 83 -7.65 -1.15 2.54
CA ILE A 83 -6.33 -1.30 1.94
C ILE A 83 -5.34 -1.29 3.09
N SER A 84 -4.73 -2.42 3.42
CA SER A 84 -3.90 -2.54 4.60
C SER A 84 -2.62 -3.30 4.33
N GLY A 85 -1.58 -2.95 5.08
CA GLY A 85 -0.29 -3.60 4.92
C GLY A 85 0.81 -2.90 5.68
N ASN A 86 2.03 -3.13 5.21
CA ASN A 86 3.23 -2.66 5.86
C ASN A 86 4.24 -2.07 4.88
N ILE A 87 5.15 -1.30 5.47
CA ILE A 87 6.34 -0.76 4.85
C ILE A 87 7.52 -1.53 5.46
N SER A 88 8.40 -1.99 4.59
CA SER A 88 9.65 -2.65 4.96
C SER A 88 10.77 -2.18 4.04
N GLU A 89 11.99 -2.66 4.24
CA GLU A 89 13.15 -2.35 3.41
C GLU A 89 13.69 -3.62 2.73
N ASN A 90 14.04 -3.48 1.45
CA ASN A 90 14.83 -4.47 0.73
C ASN A 90 15.97 -3.76 0.00
N GLU A 91 17.23 -4.11 0.32
CA GLU A 91 18.42 -3.52 -0.29
C GLU A 91 18.41 -1.97 -0.27
N GLY A 92 18.07 -1.36 0.86
CA GLY A 92 18.02 0.11 1.01
C GLY A 92 16.80 0.79 0.37
N LYS A 93 15.88 0.04 -0.25
CA LYS A 93 14.69 0.57 -0.91
C LYS A 93 13.42 0.24 -0.12
N PRO A 94 12.51 1.21 0.08
CA PRO A 94 11.24 0.94 0.73
C PRO A 94 10.37 0.02 -0.15
N MET A 95 9.76 -0.94 0.52
CA MET A 95 8.88 -1.95 -0.05
C MET A 95 7.51 -1.81 0.59
N LEU A 96 6.47 -1.75 -0.24
CA LEU A 96 5.08 -1.79 0.21
C LEU A 96 4.56 -3.21 -0.01
N HIS A 97 3.94 -3.77 1.01
CA HIS A 97 3.19 -5.03 0.92
C HIS A 97 1.77 -4.76 1.39
N LEU A 98 0.87 -4.47 0.43
CA LEU A 98 -0.51 -4.08 0.70
C LEU A 98 -1.47 -5.12 0.15
N HIS A 99 -2.50 -5.44 0.93
CA HIS A 99 -3.68 -6.15 0.47
C HIS A 99 -4.85 -5.17 0.36
N VAL A 100 -5.86 -5.56 -0.41
CA VAL A 100 -7.09 -4.77 -0.56
C VAL A 100 -8.30 -5.68 -0.48
N VAL A 101 -9.40 -5.18 0.07
CA VAL A 101 -10.75 -5.74 -0.03
C VAL A 101 -11.60 -4.80 -0.86
N LEU A 102 -12.11 -5.32 -1.97
CA LEU A 102 -12.92 -4.61 -2.95
C LEU A 102 -14.35 -5.09 -2.90
N ARG A 103 -15.28 -4.15 -2.79
CA ARG A 103 -16.69 -4.38 -3.01
C ARG A 103 -17.05 -3.95 -4.43
N LEU A 104 -17.44 -4.94 -5.24
CA LEU A 104 -18.02 -4.74 -6.56
C LEU A 104 -19.55 -4.62 -6.45
N SER A 105 -20.24 -4.62 -7.60
CA SER A 105 -21.69 -4.72 -7.66
C SER A 105 -22.20 -6.07 -7.12
N GLU A 106 -23.48 -6.12 -6.73
CA GLU A 106 -24.20 -7.35 -6.41
C GLU A 106 -23.55 -8.23 -5.33
N HIS A 107 -23.12 -7.61 -4.22
CA HIS A 107 -22.53 -8.31 -3.06
C HIS A 107 -21.24 -9.10 -3.35
N THR A 108 -20.62 -8.91 -4.52
CA THR A 108 -19.34 -9.54 -4.85
C THR A 108 -18.21 -8.82 -4.12
N VAL A 109 -17.43 -9.58 -3.35
CA VAL A 109 -16.22 -9.13 -2.68
C VAL A 109 -15.02 -9.84 -3.27
N LEU A 110 -13.99 -9.08 -3.61
CA LEU A 110 -12.70 -9.60 -4.02
C LEU A 110 -11.63 -9.07 -3.08
N ASP A 111 -10.74 -9.92 -2.62
CA ASP A 111 -9.54 -9.53 -1.88
C ASP A 111 -8.28 -9.88 -2.66
N GLY A 112 -7.10 -9.46 -2.20
CA GLY A 112 -5.81 -9.92 -2.75
C GLY A 112 -4.64 -8.98 -2.52
N LEU A 113 -3.45 -9.42 -2.95
CA LEU A 113 -2.25 -8.58 -2.96
C LEU A 113 -2.41 -7.45 -3.97
N LEU A 114 -2.42 -6.20 -3.49
CA LEU A 114 -2.56 -5.01 -4.33
C LEU A 114 -1.24 -4.72 -5.06
N MET A 115 -1.22 -5.00 -6.37
CA MET A 115 -0.08 -4.67 -7.22
C MET A 115 -0.14 -3.22 -7.72
N ASP A 116 -1.34 -2.76 -8.06
CA ASP A 116 -1.66 -1.36 -8.30
C ASP A 116 -3.18 -1.10 -8.22
N GLY A 117 -3.57 0.16 -8.03
CA GLY A 117 -4.96 0.61 -8.01
C GLY A 117 -5.07 2.07 -8.41
N LYS A 118 -5.95 2.41 -9.37
CA LYS A 118 -6.19 3.77 -9.83
C LYS A 118 -7.38 4.38 -9.09
N VAL A 119 -7.14 5.50 -8.41
CA VAL A 119 -8.17 6.23 -7.64
C VAL A 119 -9.26 6.76 -8.58
N ARG A 120 -10.51 6.71 -8.09
CA ARG A 120 -11.68 7.33 -8.71
C ARG A 120 -12.44 8.14 -7.65
N GLY A 121 -12.13 9.42 -7.52
CA GLY A 121 -12.66 10.31 -6.50
C GLY A 121 -11.68 10.44 -5.33
N LYS A 122 -11.82 9.59 -4.30
CA LYS A 122 -11.02 9.69 -3.07
C LYS A 122 -10.32 8.39 -2.71
N ALA A 123 -9.10 8.52 -2.16
CA ALA A 123 -8.41 7.45 -1.45
C ALA A 123 -7.63 8.06 -0.27
N GLU A 124 -7.95 7.60 0.93
CA GLU A 124 -7.59 8.20 2.21
C GLU A 124 -6.82 7.16 3.04
N PHE A 125 -5.62 7.52 3.49
CA PHE A 125 -4.74 6.60 4.22
C PHE A 125 -4.27 7.21 5.53
N ILE A 126 -4.10 6.33 6.51
CA ILE A 126 -3.42 6.58 7.77
C ILE A 126 -2.16 5.72 7.78
N LEU A 127 -1.02 6.35 8.05
CA LEU A 127 0.27 5.68 8.13
C LEU A 127 0.90 5.94 9.49
N HIS A 128 1.27 4.85 10.14
CA HIS A 128 2.04 4.83 11.39
C HIS A 128 3.47 4.37 11.08
N PRO A 129 4.45 5.29 11.00
CA PRO A 129 5.85 4.94 10.84
C PRO A 129 6.37 4.26 12.10
N MET A 130 7.34 3.37 11.91
CA MET A 130 8.15 2.79 12.98
C MET A 130 9.56 3.40 12.92
N GLU A 131 10.19 3.55 14.08
CA GLU A 131 11.54 4.13 14.17
C GLU A 131 12.62 3.18 13.64
N ASN A 132 12.45 1.88 13.89
CA ASN A 132 13.40 0.85 13.49
C ASN A 132 13.24 0.48 12.01
N GLN A 133 14.27 -0.14 11.45
CA GLN A 133 14.22 -0.72 10.12
C GLN A 133 13.58 -2.10 10.20
N LEU A 134 12.71 -2.40 9.24
CA LEU A 134 12.13 -3.73 9.08
C LEU A 134 12.62 -4.30 7.76
N VAL A 135 13.66 -5.13 7.80
CA VAL A 135 14.24 -5.70 6.58
C VAL A 135 13.49 -6.97 6.20
N ILE A 136 13.31 -7.19 4.90
CA ILE A 136 12.79 -8.45 4.36
C ILE A 136 13.89 -9.27 3.70
N SER A 137 13.76 -10.59 3.77
CA SER A 137 14.66 -11.52 3.08
C SER A 137 13.86 -12.56 2.30
N LYS A 138 14.48 -13.10 1.25
CA LYS A 138 13.87 -14.11 0.38
C LYS A 138 14.27 -15.50 0.85
N ASN A 139 13.29 -16.37 1.10
CA ASN A 139 13.56 -17.76 1.48
C ASN A 139 13.88 -18.64 0.25
N LYS A 140 14.28 -19.89 0.49
CA LYS A 140 14.58 -20.88 -0.57
C LYS A 140 13.42 -21.14 -1.55
N LYS A 141 12.18 -20.82 -1.19
CA LYS A 141 10.97 -20.95 -2.03
C LYS A 141 10.67 -19.66 -2.81
N GLY A 142 11.48 -18.62 -2.66
CA GLY A 142 11.32 -17.34 -3.32
C GLY A 142 10.30 -16.40 -2.66
N LEU A 143 9.77 -16.76 -1.48
CA LEU A 143 8.86 -15.92 -0.72
C LEU A 143 9.65 -14.92 0.11
N THR A 144 9.15 -13.70 0.19
CA THR A 144 9.77 -12.61 0.93
C THR A 144 9.04 -12.44 2.26
N SER A 145 9.79 -12.43 3.36
CA SER A 145 9.26 -12.31 4.72
C SER A 145 10.14 -11.42 5.58
N PHE A 146 9.61 -10.91 6.69
CA PHE A 146 10.39 -10.12 7.64
C PHE A 146 11.58 -10.91 8.20
N HIS A 147 12.72 -10.24 8.29
CA HIS A 147 13.92 -10.71 8.95
C HIS A 147 14.00 -10.09 10.35
N LEU A 148 13.31 -10.71 11.32
CA LEU A 148 13.07 -10.12 12.64
C LEU A 148 14.34 -9.84 13.46
N ASN A 149 15.45 -10.55 13.19
CA ASN A 149 16.75 -10.31 13.82
C ASN A 149 17.40 -8.96 13.41
N SER A 150 16.74 -8.18 12.53
CA SER A 150 17.16 -6.81 12.18
C SER A 150 16.54 -5.73 13.07
N LEU A 151 15.66 -6.10 14.01
CA LEU A 151 15.06 -5.20 14.98
C LEU A 151 16.00 -5.06 16.18
N ASN A 152 16.98 -4.16 16.06
CA ASN A 152 17.76 -3.65 17.19
C ASN A 152 17.13 -2.37 17.70
#